data_AF-A0A523LZB3-F1
#
_entry.id   AF-A0A523LZB3-F1
#
_cell.length_a   1.000
_cell.length_b   1.000
_cell.length_c   1.000
_cell.angle_alpha   90.00
_cell.angle_beta   90.00
_cell.angle_gamma   90.00
#
_symmetry.space_group_name_H-M   'P 1'
#
loop_
_entity.id
_entity.type
_entity.pdbx_description
1 polymer ?
#
loop_
_entity_poly.entity_id
_entity_poly.type
_entity_poly.pdbx_seq_one_letter_code
_entity_poly.pdbx_strand_id
1 'polypeptide(L)'
;LIDDVLRESDQRVPVLGSIPIIGNLFRSRKTELVKTNLMVFIRAKILRDAEQTFIETNQKYNYIRDVQLGIAGVSVPLMPNVERPTLPPLDLRIPASSAQDNEDLPE
;
A
#
# COMPACT_ATOMS: atom_id res chain seq x y z
N LEU A 1 -5.69 -14.23 -7.82
CA LEU A 1 -4.98 -14.97 -8.88
C LEU A 1 -3.93 -15.84 -8.20
N ILE A 2 -3.96 -17.15 -8.45
CA ILE A 2 -2.92 -18.09 -8.02
C ILE A 2 -2.41 -18.75 -9.29
N ASP A 3 -1.10 -18.67 -9.54
CA ASP A 3 -0.45 -19.24 -10.73
C ASP A 3 0.86 -19.94 -10.32
N ASP A 4 1.03 -21.18 -10.77
CA ASP A 4 2.16 -22.05 -10.48
C ASP A 4 2.81 -22.49 -11.81
N VAL A 5 4.04 -22.04 -12.07
CA VAL A 5 4.79 -22.36 -13.30
C VAL A 5 6.04 -23.18 -12.97
N LEU A 6 6.11 -24.41 -13.49
CA LEU A 6 7.30 -25.26 -13.43
C LEU A 6 8.06 -25.16 -14.75
N ARG A 7 9.30 -24.65 -14.73
CA ARG A 7 10.22 -24.62 -15.87
C ARG A 7 11.39 -25.56 -15.63
N GLU A 8 11.54 -26.57 -16.48
CA GLU A 8 12.70 -27.45 -16.49
C GLU A 8 13.50 -27.24 -17.78
N SER A 9 14.79 -26.92 -17.64
CA SER A 9 15.74 -26.78 -18.75
C SER A 9 16.89 -27.75 -18.50
N ASP A 10 17.08 -28.74 -19.37
CA ASP A 10 18.17 -29.72 -19.31
C ASP A 10 19.05 -29.57 -20.57
N GLN A 11 20.30 -29.16 -20.36
CA GLN A 11 21.28 -28.96 -21.43
C GLN A 11 22.47 -29.87 -21.18
N ARG A 12 22.70 -30.86 -22.06
CA ARG A 12 23.74 -31.88 -21.91
C ARG A 12 24.51 -32.16 -23.20
N VAL A 13 25.77 -32.57 -23.07
CA VAL A 13 26.58 -33.08 -24.20
C VAL A 13 26.09 -34.50 -24.58
N PRO A 14 25.74 -34.79 -25.85
CA PRO A 14 25.06 -36.04 -26.24
C PRO A 14 25.79 -37.34 -25.88
N VAL A 15 27.13 -37.35 -25.91
CA VAL A 15 27.95 -38.55 -25.67
C VAL A 15 28.47 -38.62 -24.22
N LEU A 16 28.93 -37.51 -23.67
CA LEU A 16 29.55 -37.49 -22.33
C LEU A 16 28.56 -37.24 -21.19
N GLY A 17 27.41 -36.62 -21.46
CA GLY A 17 26.39 -36.28 -20.46
C GLY A 17 25.50 -37.45 -20.02
N SER A 18 25.51 -38.57 -20.76
CA SER A 18 24.72 -39.78 -20.49
C SER A 18 25.43 -40.82 -19.61
N ILE A 19 26.71 -40.62 -19.29
CA ILE A 19 27.48 -41.56 -18.46
C ILE A 19 27.01 -41.45 -16.99
N PRO A 20 26.58 -42.53 -16.33
CA PRO A 20 25.97 -42.48 -15.00
C PRO A 20 26.92 -42.00 -13.87
N ILE A 21 28.24 -42.10 -14.07
CA ILE A 21 29.25 -41.71 -13.07
C ILE A 21 29.80 -40.30 -13.30
N ILE A 22 30.15 -39.95 -14.54
CA ILE A 22 30.79 -38.65 -14.89
C ILE A 22 29.88 -37.68 -15.65
N GLY A 23 28.69 -38.10 -16.07
CA GLY A 23 27.78 -37.28 -16.87
C GLY A 23 27.28 -36.03 -16.16
N ASN A 24 27.36 -35.97 -14.82
CA ASN A 24 26.96 -34.78 -14.05
C ASN A 24 27.87 -33.57 -14.26
N LEU A 25 29.11 -33.76 -14.72
CA LEU A 25 30.04 -32.66 -15.05
C LEU A 25 29.74 -32.03 -16.42
N PHE A 26 29.01 -32.73 -17.30
CA PHE A 26 28.76 -32.33 -18.69
C PHE A 26 27.28 -32.04 -18.97
N ARG A 27 26.50 -31.83 -17.91
CA ARG A 27 25.08 -31.49 -17.99
C ARG A 27 24.76 -30.33 -17.05
N SER A 28 23.99 -29.37 -17.54
CA SER A 28 23.46 -28.26 -16.79
C SER A 28 21.95 -28.41 -16.75
N ARG A 29 21.40 -28.66 -15.56
CA ARG A 29 19.96 -28.67 -15.33
C ARG A 29 19.59 -27.43 -14.55
N LYS A 30 18.61 -26.68 -15.04
CA LYS A 30 17.97 -25.57 -14.33
C LYS A 30 16.50 -25.91 -14.13
N THR A 31 16.09 -26.04 -12.87
CA THR A 31 14.70 -26.21 -12.45
C THR A 31 14.27 -24.94 -11.74
N GLU A 32 13.23 -24.28 -12.24
CA GLU A 32 12.69 -23.04 -11.69
C GLU A 32 11.19 -23.22 -11.39
N LEU A 33 10.82 -23.01 -10.12
CA LEU A 33 9.45 -23.07 -9.64
C LEU A 33 9.00 -21.64 -9.28
N VAL A 34 8.05 -21.09 -10.04
CA VAL A 34 7.52 -19.74 -9.79
C VAL A 34 6.10 -19.85 -9.28
N LYS A 35 5.86 -19.34 -8.07
CA LYS A 35 4.54 -19.35 -7.40
C LYS A 35 4.05 -17.92 -7.17
N THR A 36 2.95 -17.54 -7.82
CA THR A 36 2.36 -16.20 -7.73
C THR A 36 1.08 -16.24 -6.90
N ASN A 37 1.01 -15.46 -5.81
CA ASN A 37 -0.19 -15.34 -4.97
C ASN A 37 -0.66 -13.89 -4.92
N LEU A 38 -1.80 -13.60 -5.54
CA LEU A 38 -2.48 -12.32 -5.48
C LEU A 38 -3.87 -12.49 -4.86
N MET A 39 -4.06 -11.89 -3.69
CA MET A 39 -5.35 -11.80 -3.01
C MET A 39 -5.82 -10.34 -3.01
N VAL A 40 -7.07 -10.11 -3.38
CA VAL A 40 -7.70 -8.79 -3.38
C VAL A 40 -8.82 -8.80 -2.34
N PHE A 41 -8.68 -7.99 -1.29
CA PHE A 41 -9.66 -7.86 -0.23
C PHE A 41 -10.30 -6.47 -0.28
N ILE A 42 -11.61 -6.40 0.01
CA ILE A 42 -12.34 -5.14 0.17
C ILE A 42 -13.10 -5.17 1.49
N ARG A 43 -13.06 -4.05 2.23
CA ARG A 43 -13.87 -3.83 3.43
C ARG A 43 -14.80 -2.65 3.17
N ALA A 44 -16.09 -2.93 3.01
CA ALA A 44 -17.12 -1.89 3.02
C ALA A 44 -17.40 -1.45 4.47
N LYS A 45 -17.53 -0.14 4.70
CA LYS A 45 -17.99 0.44 5.97
C LYS A 45 -19.17 1.36 5.66
N ILE A 46 -20.31 1.14 6.32
CA ILE A 46 -21.49 2.01 6.19
C ILE A 46 -21.38 3.05 7.30
N LEU A 47 -21.29 4.32 6.92
CA LEU A 47 -21.30 5.45 7.85
C LEU A 47 -22.74 5.97 7.93
N ARG A 48 -23.38 5.83 9.09
CA ARG A 48 -24.80 6.16 9.27
C ARG A 48 -25.00 7.53 9.91
N ASP A 49 -24.17 7.85 10.89
CA ASP A 49 -24.30 9.07 11.68
C ASP A 49 -23.14 10.03 11.41
N ALA A 50 -23.45 11.33 11.34
CA ALA A 50 -22.46 12.39 11.13
C ALA A 50 -21.42 12.42 12.28
N GLU A 51 -21.86 12.17 13.52
CA GLU A 51 -20.99 12.10 14.69
C GLU A 51 -19.99 10.93 14.59
N GLN A 52 -20.48 9.73 14.26
CA GLN A 52 -19.62 8.55 14.09
C GLN A 52 -18.63 8.76 12.93
N THR A 53 -19.06 9.40 11.85
CA THR A 53 -18.20 9.76 10.71
C THR A 53 -17.11 10.73 11.12
N PHE A 54 -17.45 11.71 11.95
CA PHE A 54 -16.53 12.72 12.44
C PHE A 54 -15.46 12.11 13.36
N ILE A 55 -15.86 11.25 14.30
CA ILE A 55 -14.94 10.54 15.20
C ILE A 55 -13.94 9.69 14.40
N GLU A 56 -14.42 8.91 13.45
CA GLU A 56 -13.60 8.02 12.61
C GLU A 56 -12.64 8.78 11.70
N THR A 57 -13.08 9.93 11.16
CA THR A 57 -12.25 10.80 10.32
C THR A 57 -11.17 11.48 11.17
N ASN A 58 -11.53 11.97 12.35
CA ASN A 58 -10.61 12.62 13.27
C ASN A 58 -9.47 11.68 13.71
N GLN A 59 -9.79 10.43 14.07
CA GLN A 59 -8.76 9.44 14.45
C GLN A 59 -7.75 9.19 13.33
N LYS A 60 -8.22 9.02 12.09
CA LYS A 60 -7.33 8.84 10.93
C LYS A 60 -6.52 10.09 10.59
N TYR A 61 -7.13 11.25 10.74
CA TYR A 61 -6.48 12.53 10.50
C TYR A 61 -5.31 12.75 11.46
N ASN A 62 -5.56 12.57 12.77
CA ASN A 62 -4.53 12.72 13.80
C ASN A 62 -3.39 11.71 13.60
N TYR A 63 -3.70 10.47 13.21
CA TYR A 63 -2.68 9.50 12.87
C TYR A 63 -1.74 9.97 11.75
N ILE A 64 -2.28 10.51 10.64
CA ILE A 64 -1.45 11.01 9.54
C ILE A 64 -0.64 12.23 9.97
N ARG A 65 -1.26 13.14 10.74
CA ARG A 65 -0.60 14.32 11.30
C ARG A 65 0.59 13.92 12.17
N ASP A 66 0.44 12.95 13.07
CA ASP A 66 1.50 12.48 13.95
C ASP A 66 2.67 11.87 13.17
N VAL A 67 2.37 11.08 12.13
CA VAL A 67 3.38 10.54 11.22
C VAL A 67 4.14 11.67 10.51
N GLN A 68 3.44 12.71 10.04
CA GLN A 68 4.09 13.86 9.41
C GLN A 68 4.94 14.66 10.38
N LEU A 69 4.46 14.89 11.61
CA LEU A 69 5.21 15.57 12.66
C LEU A 69 6.47 14.80 13.05
N GLY A 70 6.41 13.47 13.10
CA GLY A 70 7.59 12.62 13.32
C GLY A 70 8.66 12.74 12.23
N ILE A 71 8.29 13.17 11.02
CA ILE A 71 9.19 13.33 9.86
C ILE A 71 9.47 14.83 9.57
N ALA A 72 8.74 15.76 10.17
CA ALA A 72 8.83 17.20 9.91
C ALA A 72 10.21 17.79 10.25
N GLY A 73 10.95 17.19 11.19
CA GLY A 73 12.33 17.55 11.50
C GLY A 73 13.39 17.01 10.52
N VAL A 74 12.99 16.20 9.53
CA VAL A 74 13.88 15.62 8.52
C VAL A 74 13.75 16.43 7.23
N SER A 75 14.81 17.18 6.88
CA SER A 75 14.85 17.94 5.63
C SER A 75 14.65 17.04 4.40
N VAL A 76 14.09 17.60 3.34
CA VAL A 76 13.93 16.87 2.08
C VAL A 76 15.32 16.74 1.43
N PRO A 77 15.79 15.52 1.10
CA PRO A 77 17.05 15.36 0.38
C PRO A 77 16.99 16.20 -0.91
N LEU A 78 18.02 17.01 -1.16
CA LEU A 78 18.15 17.97 -2.27
C LEU A 78 17.40 19.31 -2.11
N MET A 79 16.64 19.53 -1.02
CA MET A 79 16.00 20.81 -0.72
C MET A 79 16.21 21.20 0.76
N PRO A 80 17.41 21.69 1.12
CA PRO A 80 17.84 21.86 2.52
C PRO A 80 17.07 22.92 3.33
N ASN A 81 16.29 23.80 2.68
CA ASN A 81 15.54 24.90 3.33
C ASN A 81 14.03 24.81 3.07
N VAL A 82 13.52 23.64 2.69
CA VAL A 82 12.08 23.44 2.49
C VAL A 82 11.56 22.57 3.62
N GLU A 83 10.74 23.16 4.48
CA GLU A 83 9.98 22.43 5.49
C GLU A 83 8.88 21.61 4.82
N ARG A 84 8.67 20.39 5.32
CA ARG A 84 7.62 19.52 4.80
C ARG A 84 6.27 20.09 5.22
N PRO A 85 5.28 20.16 4.32
CA PRO A 85 3.94 20.58 4.70
C PRO A 85 3.39 19.58 5.72
N THR A 86 2.94 20.09 6.87
CA THR A 86 2.22 19.30 7.87
C THR A 86 0.74 19.66 7.81
N LEU A 87 -0.12 18.66 8.03
CA LEU A 87 -1.55 18.89 8.18
C LEU A 87 -1.78 19.88 9.34
N PRO A 88 -2.77 20.81 9.26
CA PRO A 88 -3.17 21.66 10.38
C PRO A 88 -3.86 20.83 11.49
N PRO A 89 -4.07 21.37 12.71
CA PRO A 89 -4.85 20.66 13.71
C PRO A 89 -6.34 20.71 13.34
N LEU A 90 -7.06 19.61 13.52
CA LEU A 90 -8.51 19.58 13.26
C LEU A 90 -9.25 20.30 14.40
N ASP A 91 -10.00 21.36 14.08
CA ASP A 91 -10.90 22.00 15.05
C ASP A 91 -12.16 21.15 15.20
N LEU A 92 -12.44 20.66 16.41
CA LEU A 92 -13.51 19.70 16.70
C LEU A 92 -14.91 20.34 16.76
N ARG A 93 -15.08 21.53 16.17
CA ARG A 93 -16.37 22.21 16.13
C ARG A 93 -17.29 21.44 15.19
N ILE A 94 -18.12 20.57 15.76
CA ILE A 94 -19.31 20.02 15.10
C ILE A 94 -20.06 21.24 14.56
N PRO A 95 -20.17 21.45 13.24
CA PRO A 95 -21.02 22.52 12.74
C PRO A 95 -22.44 22.16 13.19
N ALA A 96 -22.96 22.93 14.14
CA ALA A 96 -24.37 22.87 14.48
C ALA A 96 -25.12 23.16 13.17
N SER A 97 -25.75 22.12 12.62
CA SER A 97 -26.88 22.22 11.70
C SER A 97 -26.75 23.29 10.61
N SER A 98 -26.26 22.90 9.43
CA SER A 98 -26.50 23.65 8.18
C SER A 98 -27.98 23.57 7.72
N ALA A 99 -28.94 23.72 8.64
CA ALA A 99 -30.36 23.57 8.39
C ALA A 99 -31.20 24.73 8.93
N GLN A 100 -30.65 25.94 9.04
CA GLN A 100 -31.43 27.18 9.25
C GLN A 100 -30.71 28.40 8.64
N ASP A 101 -30.53 28.41 7.32
CA ASP A 101 -30.11 29.62 6.57
C ASP A 101 -30.99 29.80 5.31
N ASN A 102 -32.29 29.49 5.44
CA ASN A 102 -33.28 29.65 4.36
C ASN A 102 -34.63 30.15 4.89
N GLU A 103 -34.66 31.15 5.79
CA GLU A 103 -35.87 31.95 6.06
C GLU A 103 -35.44 33.35 6.54
N ASP A 104 -35.21 34.28 5.62
CA ASP A 104 -35.86 35.61 5.63
C ASP A 104 -35.32 36.45 4.45
N LEU A 105 -36.12 36.59 3.41
CA LEU A 105 -35.95 37.65 2.41
C LEU A 105 -37.11 38.62 2.64
N PRO A 106 -36.88 39.86 3.13
CA PRO A 106 -37.97 40.81 3.28
C PRO A 106 -38.47 41.27 1.91
N GLU A 107 -39.80 41.36 1.78
CA GLU A 107 -40.56 41.84 0.61
C GLU A 107 -40.13 43.23 0.10
#